data_AF-Q6V1V1-F1
#
_entry.id   AF-Q6V1V1-F1
#
_cell.length_a   1.000
_cell.length_b   1.000
_cell.length_c   1.000
_cell.angle_alpha   90.00
_cell.angle_beta   90.00
_cell.angle_gamma   90.00
#
_symmetry.space_group_name_H-M   'P 1'
#
loop_
_entity.id
_entity.type
_entity.pdbx_description
1 polymer ?
#
loop_
_entity_poly.entity_id
_entity_poly.type
_entity_poly.pdbx_seq_one_letter_code
_entity_poly.pdbx_strand_id
1 'polypeptide(L)'
;ILRILVSHGADINAREGKSGRTPLHIAIEGCNEDLANFLLDECEKLNLETATYAGLTAYQFACIMNKSRMQNILEKRGAETVTPPDSDYDSSDIEDLDDTKVSVTA
;
A
#
# COMPACT_ATOMS: atom_id res chain seq x y z
N ILE A 1 -7.90 -5.68 -17.30
CA ILE A 1 -7.14 -6.88 -16.86
C ILE A 1 -7.37 -7.21 -15.38
N LEU A 2 -7.35 -6.23 -14.45
CA LEU A 2 -7.56 -6.46 -13.02
C LEU A 2 -8.83 -7.27 -12.70
N ARG A 3 -10.00 -6.86 -13.25
CA ARG A 3 -11.26 -7.60 -13.13
C ARG A 3 -11.15 -9.07 -13.54
N ILE A 4 -10.41 -9.36 -14.61
CA ILE A 4 -10.21 -10.74 -15.10
C ILE A 4 -9.36 -11.53 -14.10
N LEU A 5 -8.30 -10.93 -13.55
CA LEU A 5 -7.45 -11.61 -12.57
C LEU A 5 -8.26 -11.96 -11.31
N VAL A 6 -9.03 -11.00 -10.78
CA VAL A 6 -9.89 -11.23 -9.61
C VAL A 6 -10.95 -12.28 -9.92
N SER A 7 -11.57 -12.26 -11.10
CA SER A 7 -12.58 -13.25 -11.50
C SER A 7 -12.01 -14.67 -11.64
N HIS A 8 -10.70 -14.80 -11.90
CA HIS A 8 -10.00 -16.09 -11.98
C HIS A 8 -9.39 -16.51 -10.63
N GLY A 9 -9.73 -15.81 -9.53
CA GLY A 9 -9.31 -16.19 -8.18
C GLY A 9 -7.93 -15.68 -7.79
N ALA A 10 -7.42 -14.63 -8.43
CA ALA A 10 -6.22 -13.96 -7.95
C ALA A 10 -6.41 -13.49 -6.50
N ASP A 11 -5.42 -13.75 -5.66
CA ASP A 11 -5.44 -13.31 -4.27
C ASP A 11 -5.11 -11.82 -4.17
N ILE A 12 -6.15 -11.02 -3.91
CA ILE A 12 -6.08 -9.57 -3.75
C ILE A 12 -5.33 -9.12 -2.49
N ASN A 13 -5.14 -10.01 -1.51
CA ASN A 13 -4.43 -9.74 -0.26
C ASN A 13 -3.02 -10.34 -0.27
N ALA A 14 -2.57 -10.88 -1.41
CA ALA A 14 -1.27 -11.49 -1.55
C ALA A 14 -0.16 -10.53 -1.11
N ARG A 15 0.80 -11.04 -0.34
CA ARG A 15 1.95 -10.28 0.13
C ARG A 15 3.14 -10.57 -0.75
N GLU A 16 3.79 -9.53 -1.27
CA GLU A 16 5.03 -9.69 -2.03
C GLU A 16 6.21 -10.07 -1.11
N GLY A 17 7.23 -10.72 -1.69
CA GLY A 17 8.27 -11.40 -0.91
C GLY A 17 9.29 -10.51 -0.20
N LYS A 18 9.47 -9.25 -0.60
CA LYS A 18 10.50 -8.34 -0.07
C LYS A 18 10.10 -7.71 1.26
N SER A 19 8.98 -7.00 1.26
CA SER A 19 8.49 -6.20 2.40
C SER A 19 7.10 -6.63 2.86
N GLY A 20 6.52 -7.66 2.25
CA GLY A 20 5.20 -8.17 2.63
C GLY A 20 4.07 -7.24 2.22
N ARG A 21 4.30 -6.34 1.25
CA ARG A 21 3.29 -5.39 0.77
C ARG A 21 2.19 -6.11 -0.01
N THR A 22 0.96 -5.71 0.25
CA THR A 22 -0.22 -6.12 -0.55
C THR A 22 -0.39 -5.21 -1.78
N PRO A 23 -1.22 -5.58 -2.78
CA PRO A 23 -1.55 -4.71 -3.89
C PRO A 23 -2.01 -3.31 -3.47
N LEU A 24 -2.70 -3.19 -2.32
CA LEU A 24 -3.14 -1.90 -1.78
C LEU A 24 -1.97 -1.01 -1.33
N HIS A 25 -0.95 -1.58 -0.66
CA HIS A 25 0.26 -0.84 -0.28
C HIS A 25 1.01 -0.32 -1.51
N ILE A 26 1.10 -1.15 -2.56
CA ILE A 26 1.76 -0.80 -3.81
C ILE A 26 0.99 0.34 -4.51
N ALA A 27 -0.35 0.30 -4.48
CA ALA A 27 -1.17 1.38 -5.01
C ALA A 27 -0.93 2.71 -4.27
N ILE A 28 -0.74 2.66 -2.94
CA ILE A 28 -0.46 3.84 -2.11
C ILE A 28 0.92 4.43 -2.39
N GLU A 29 1.96 3.60 -2.49
CA GLU A 29 3.32 4.03 -2.82
C GLU A 29 3.34 4.80 -4.15
N GLY A 30 2.69 4.25 -5.17
CA GLY A 30 2.60 4.85 -6.50
C GLY A 30 1.57 5.98 -6.65
N CYS A 31 0.88 6.39 -5.58
CA CYS A 31 -0.25 7.33 -5.63
C CYS A 31 -1.33 6.94 -6.66
N ASN A 32 -1.52 5.64 -6.90
CA ASN A 32 -2.43 5.14 -7.92
C ASN A 32 -3.85 5.05 -7.36
N GLU A 33 -4.56 6.18 -7.41
CA GLU A 33 -5.95 6.28 -6.94
C GLU A 33 -6.88 5.31 -7.67
N ASP A 34 -6.71 5.10 -8.99
CA ASP A 34 -7.56 4.22 -9.77
C ASP A 34 -7.43 2.75 -9.31
N LEU A 35 -6.20 2.29 -9.07
CA LEU A 35 -5.96 0.95 -8.54
C LEU A 35 -6.47 0.83 -7.10
N ALA A 36 -6.25 1.83 -6.26
CA ALA A 36 -6.74 1.81 -4.89
C ALA A 36 -8.26 1.79 -4.83
N ASN A 37 -8.94 2.63 -5.61
CA ASN A 37 -10.41 2.63 -5.70
C ASN A 37 -10.92 1.30 -6.27
N PHE A 38 -10.28 0.74 -7.30
CA PHE A 38 -10.66 -0.59 -7.81
C PHE A 38 -10.59 -1.66 -6.71
N LEU A 39 -9.50 -1.69 -5.92
CA LEU A 39 -9.35 -2.63 -4.82
C LEU A 39 -10.41 -2.39 -3.73
N LEU A 40 -10.61 -1.14 -3.32
CA LEU A 40 -11.51 -0.78 -2.23
C LEU A 40 -13.00 -0.96 -2.59
N ASP A 41 -13.36 -0.78 -3.85
CA ASP A 41 -14.77 -0.69 -4.27
C ASP A 41 -15.27 -2.01 -4.83
N GLU A 42 -14.38 -2.76 -5.49
CA GLU A 42 -14.78 -3.92 -6.28
C GLU A 42 -14.28 -5.25 -5.72
N CYS A 43 -13.35 -5.21 -4.76
CA CYS A 43 -12.78 -6.42 -4.17
C CYS A 43 -13.34 -6.66 -2.77
N GLU A 44 -14.52 -7.29 -2.69
CA GLU A 44 -15.26 -7.54 -1.42
C GLU A 44 -14.44 -8.29 -0.35
N LYS A 45 -13.43 -9.06 -0.75
CA LYS A 45 -12.57 -9.85 0.17
C LYS A 45 -11.35 -9.07 0.66
N LEU A 46 -11.20 -7.80 0.28
CA LEU A 46 -10.02 -7.00 0.60
C LEU A 46 -9.94 -6.81 2.11
N ASN A 47 -8.77 -7.07 2.68
CA ASN A 47 -8.52 -6.86 4.09
C ASN A 47 -7.59 -5.66 4.29
N LEU A 48 -8.16 -4.56 4.78
CA LEU A 48 -7.47 -3.28 5.04
C LEU A 48 -6.42 -3.39 6.15
N GLU A 49 -6.61 -4.33 7.07
CA GLU A 49 -5.76 -4.54 8.24
C GLU A 49 -4.62 -5.52 7.99
N THR A 50 -4.44 -5.96 6.74
CA THR A 50 -3.26 -6.74 6.36
C THR A 50 -2.04 -5.84 6.46
N ALA A 51 -1.14 -6.11 7.41
CA ALA A 51 0.06 -5.31 7.59
C ALA A 51 1.24 -5.78 6.72
N THR A 52 2.21 -4.92 6.44
CA THR A 52 3.52 -5.30 5.84
C THR A 52 4.37 -6.14 6.81
N TYR A 53 5.58 -6.56 6.44
CA TYR A 53 6.49 -7.23 7.39
C TYR A 53 6.97 -6.29 8.49
N ALA A 54 6.98 -4.98 8.22
CA ALA A 54 7.23 -3.94 9.23
C ALA A 54 6.02 -3.68 10.15
N GLY A 55 4.92 -4.44 10.00
CA GLY A 55 3.73 -4.28 10.84
C GLY A 55 2.85 -3.09 10.47
N LEU A 56 3.07 -2.47 9.31
CA LEU A 56 2.32 -1.27 8.89
C LEU A 56 1.07 -1.65 8.09
N THR A 57 -0.10 -1.14 8.48
CA THR A 57 -1.33 -1.23 7.67
C THR A 57 -1.30 -0.27 6.49
N ALA A 58 -2.27 -0.40 5.57
CA ALA A 58 -2.38 0.50 4.41
C ALA A 58 -2.49 1.98 4.83
N TYR A 59 -3.27 2.29 5.87
CA TYR A 59 -3.44 3.66 6.37
C TYR A 59 -2.13 4.20 6.97
N GLN A 60 -1.49 3.43 7.85
CA GLN A 60 -0.21 3.79 8.47
C GLN A 60 0.89 3.99 7.43
N PHE A 61 0.93 3.13 6.41
CA PHE A 61 1.86 3.26 5.29
C PHE A 61 1.62 4.57 4.52
N ALA A 62 0.36 4.95 4.28
CA ALA A 62 0.01 6.24 3.66
C ALA A 62 0.39 7.44 4.54
N CYS A 63 0.37 7.31 5.87
CA CYS A 63 0.85 8.33 6.81
C CYS A 63 2.36 8.53 6.71
N ILE A 64 3.14 7.45 6.82
CA ILE A 64 4.62 7.51 6.75
C ILE A 64 5.09 8.05 5.40
N MET A 65 4.42 7.66 4.32
CA MET A 65 4.71 8.12 2.95
C MET A 65 4.18 9.53 2.64
N ASN A 66 3.55 10.21 3.61
CA ASN A 66 2.92 11.53 3.46
C ASN A 66 1.91 11.63 2.29
N LYS A 67 1.15 10.56 2.05
CA LYS A 67 0.17 10.48 0.95
C LYS A 67 -1.22 10.89 1.43
N SER A 68 -1.41 12.18 1.74
CA SER A 68 -2.67 12.72 2.29
C SER A 68 -3.90 12.36 1.46
N ARG A 69 -3.76 12.28 0.13
CA ARG A 69 -4.86 11.89 -0.76
C ARG A 69 -5.28 10.44 -0.55
N MET A 70 -4.32 9.54 -0.41
CA MET A 70 -4.57 8.11 -0.14
C MET A 70 -5.13 7.91 1.27
N GLN A 71 -4.63 8.66 2.26
CA GLN A 71 -5.19 8.67 3.63
C GLN A 71 -6.69 9.00 3.60
N ASN A 72 -7.08 10.07 2.90
CA ASN A 72 -8.48 10.46 2.75
C ASN A 72 -9.34 9.37 2.07
N ILE A 73 -8.79 8.67 1.08
CA ILE A 73 -9.51 7.56 0.41
C ILE A 73 -9.72 6.42 1.41
N LEU A 74 -8.66 5.99 2.11
CA LEU A 74 -8.72 4.87 3.06
C LEU A 74 -9.65 5.16 4.24
N GLU A 75 -9.57 6.38 4.81
CA GLU A 75 -10.43 6.81 5.92
C GLU A 75 -11.91 6.78 5.54
N LYS A 76 -12.26 7.28 4.33
CA LYS A 76 -13.64 7.21 3.82
C LYS A 76 -14.16 5.78 3.64
N ARG A 77 -13.26 4.80 3.53
CA ARG A 77 -13.61 3.38 3.38
C ARG A 77 -13.49 2.60 4.68
N GLY A 78 -13.31 3.28 5.81
CA GLY A 78 -13.32 2.69 7.14
C GLY A 78 -12.02 1.99 7.52
N ALA A 79 -10.90 2.31 6.88
CA ALA A 79 -9.60 1.86 7.35
C ALA A 79 -9.36 2.38 8.77
N GLU A 80 -8.88 1.52 9.67
CA GLU A 80 -8.63 1.92 11.04
C GLU A 80 -7.50 2.97 11.07
N THR A 81 -7.79 4.13 11.65
CA THR A 81 -6.84 5.27 11.68
C THR A 81 -5.81 5.15 12.80
N VAL A 82 -5.56 3.93 13.30
CA VAL A 82 -4.60 3.69 14.38
C VAL A 82 -3.24 4.18 13.92
N THR A 83 -2.76 5.24 14.54
CA THR A 83 -1.39 5.71 14.38
C THR A 83 -0.46 4.57 14.82
N PRO A 84 0.66 4.31 14.13
CA PRO A 84 1.60 3.30 14.57
C PRO A 84 1.93 3.53 16.05
N PRO A 85 2.00 2.48 16.89
CA PRO A 85 2.53 2.67 18.23
C PRO A 85 3.92 3.32 18.13
N ASP A 86 4.25 4.20 19.08
CA ASP A 86 5.57 4.84 19.23
C ASP A 86 6.68 3.81 19.56
N SER A 87 6.66 2.64 18.94
CA SER A 87 7.71 1.63 19.09
C SER A 87 8.82 1.97 18.12
N ASP A 88 9.86 2.64 18.63
CA ASP A 88 11.27 2.65 18.20
C ASP A 88 11.52 2.13 16.77
N TYR A 89 10.86 2.74 15.77
CA TYR A 89 11.02 2.40 14.37
C TYR A 89 12.39 2.96 14.00
N ASP A 90 13.43 2.15 14.20
CA ASP A 90 14.78 2.49 13.79
C ASP A 90 14.77 2.59 12.27
N SER A 91 14.61 3.83 11.81
CA SER A 91 14.58 4.21 10.40
C SER A 91 15.93 3.96 9.69
N SER A 92 16.86 3.27 10.34
CA SER A 92 18.18 2.90 9.80
C SER A 92 18.11 1.88 8.65
N ASP A 93 16.99 1.16 8.50
CA ASP A 93 16.82 0.16 7.43
C ASP A 93 15.99 0.63 6.22
N ILE A 94 15.64 1.92 6.13
CA ILE A 94 15.14 2.48 4.85
C ILE A 94 16.36 2.71 3.95
N GLU A 95 16.89 1.62 3.37
CA GLU A 95 17.83 1.74 2.26
C GLU A 95 17.12 2.40 1.06
N ASP A 96 17.58 3.61 0.76
CA ASP A 96 17.41 4.40 -0.45
C ASP A 96 16.65 3.70 -1.61
N LEU A 97 15.33 3.91 -1.66
CA LEU A 97 14.55 3.75 -2.89
C LEU A 97 14.49 5.09 -3.63
N ASP A 98 15.66 5.61 -4.02
CA ASP A 98 15.76 6.64 -5.06
C ASP A 98 16.03 5.97 -6.42
N ASP A 99 14.97 5.48 -7.07
CA ASP A 99 15.01 5.11 -8.49
C ASP A 99 14.63 6.31 -9.38
N THR A 100 15.12 7.52 -9.07
CA THR A 100 15.16 8.63 -10.03
C THR A 100 16.56 8.86 -10.60
N LYS A 101 17.10 7.84 -11.28
CA LYS A 101 18.19 8.07 -12.24
C LYS A 101 18.12 7.21 -13.49
N VAL A 102 17.04 7.36 -14.25
CA VAL A 102 17.12 7.14 -15.71
C VAL A 102 17.61 8.44 -16.35
N SER A 103 18.88 8.78 -16.13
CA SER A 103 19.64 9.58 -17.10
C SER A 103 20.23 8.61 -18.11
N VAL A 104 19.49 8.34 -19.19
CA VAL A 104 20.13 7.90 -20.43
C VAL A 104 20.62 9.17 -21.12
N THR A 105 21.88 9.50 -20.88
CA THR A 105 22.63 10.36 -21.78
C THR A 105 22.97 9.54 -23.01
N ALA A 106 22.47 9.97 -24.17
CA ALA A 106 22.97 9.60 -25.48
C ALA A 106 23.36 10.89 -26.21
#